data_AF-A0AAV6Y360-F1
#
_entry.id   AF-A0AAV6Y360-F1
#
_cell.length_a   1.000
_cell.length_b   1.000
_cell.length_c   1.000
_cell.angle_alpha   90.00
_cell.angle_beta   90.00
_cell.angle_gamma   90.00
#
_symmetry.space_group_name_H-M   'P 1'
#
loop_
_entity.id
_entity.type
_entity.pdbx_description
1 polymer ?
#
loop_
_entity_poly.entity_id
_entity_poly.type
_entity_poly.pdbx_seq_one_letter_code
_entity_poly.pdbx_strand_id
1 'polypeptide(L)'
;MHNQVVVSLKSKHALFHPYPNTLLQNPRLSPSSVVRTNFYHHHHYSVLTCRGIEVSVPKQRPNSLSFGNGSVDDERINKSVVGVKDIDVATVGNLCVDIVLNVPKLPPKPLDERKAYMEELSKSPPDKKYWEAGGNCNMAIAAARLGLGVVAVGHVGDEIYGRFLLDILHAEGIGMVEMNEQNDIIDSLRSTYETLLCWVLVDPLQKHGFCSRADFSEEPAFNWMNMLSTEARMAIRRSKIIFCNGYGFDELSPRLLVSALDYAVEVGTSIFFDPGPRGKSLIIGTPEEKTAIDKYLRMSDVLLLTSEEAESLTGIDDPILAGQELLRKGIRTKWVIIKMGPKGSILITTSSISCAPAFKVNVIDTVGCGDSFVAAIAFGFIHKMPLVYTLTIANAVGAATAMGCGAGRNVATLEQVMELMRGSNPNEDDKFWEELLNEHSDAKEITLLTKVALNGNNIHPQRTSLQKAVSELLPKLESAQTKQTRAC
;
A
#
# COMPACT_ATOMS: atom_id res chain seq x y z
N MET A 1 19.91 -16.37 -0.02
CA MET A 1 19.08 -16.49 -1.24
C MET A 1 17.65 -16.86 -0.84
N HIS A 2 16.83 -15.87 -0.49
CA HIS A 2 15.38 -16.03 -0.31
C HIS A 2 14.72 -14.94 -1.13
N ASN A 3 14.77 -15.06 -2.47
CA ASN A 3 13.84 -14.32 -3.32
C ASN A 3 12.54 -15.10 -3.27
N GLN A 4 11.60 -14.67 -2.42
CA GLN A 4 10.25 -15.21 -2.45
C GLN A 4 9.49 -14.57 -3.60
N VAL A 5 8.86 -15.41 -4.41
CA VAL A 5 7.94 -14.98 -5.47
C VAL A 5 6.62 -14.66 -4.79
N VAL A 6 6.31 -13.37 -4.64
CA VAL A 6 4.93 -12.92 -4.37
C VAL A 6 4.11 -13.24 -5.61
N VAL A 7 3.28 -14.26 -5.55
CA VAL A 7 2.39 -14.60 -6.66
C VAL A 7 1.09 -13.83 -6.47
N SER A 8 0.98 -12.65 -7.09
CA SER A 8 -0.33 -12.08 -7.38
C SER A 8 -0.99 -12.93 -8.46
N LEU A 9 -2.12 -13.55 -8.12
CA LEU A 9 -2.80 -14.52 -8.96
C LEU A 9 -3.47 -13.85 -10.19
N LYS A 10 -3.60 -12.52 -10.21
CA LYS A 10 -4.01 -11.72 -11.38
C LYS A 10 -2.92 -11.46 -12.42
N SER A 11 -1.65 -11.72 -12.11
CA SER A 11 -0.55 -11.48 -13.06
C SER A 11 -0.61 -12.47 -14.23
N LYS A 12 -1.10 -11.99 -15.39
CA LYS A 12 -1.03 -12.71 -16.66
C LYS A 12 0.46 -12.77 -17.08
N HIS A 13 1.12 -13.88 -16.76
CA HIS A 13 2.47 -14.32 -17.17
C HIS A 13 3.61 -14.22 -16.13
N ALA A 14 4.10 -15.40 -15.71
CA ALA A 14 5.46 -15.64 -15.24
C ALA A 14 6.29 -16.28 -16.39
N LEU A 15 7.56 -15.89 -16.48
CA LEU A 15 8.43 -15.79 -17.66
C LEU A 15 9.10 -17.10 -18.17
N PHE A 16 9.34 -17.20 -19.49
CA PHE A 16 10.67 -17.29 -20.17
C PHE A 16 10.52 -17.36 -21.72
N HIS A 17 11.38 -16.63 -22.45
CA HIS A 17 11.69 -16.77 -23.90
C HIS A 17 12.56 -18.03 -24.14
N PRO A 18 12.49 -18.73 -25.32
CA PRO A 18 13.08 -18.23 -26.58
C PRO A 18 12.27 -18.51 -27.87
N TYR A 19 12.55 -17.71 -28.92
CA TYR A 19 12.21 -17.95 -30.34
C TYR A 19 12.99 -19.17 -30.90
N PRO A 20 12.62 -19.83 -32.04
CA PRO A 20 12.18 -19.18 -33.29
C PRO A 20 11.06 -19.85 -34.14
N ASN A 21 10.51 -19.03 -35.03
CA ASN A 21 9.92 -19.31 -36.35
C ASN A 21 9.03 -20.54 -36.55
N THR A 22 7.74 -20.31 -36.86
CA THR A 22 7.14 -20.69 -38.18
C THR A 22 5.67 -20.24 -38.30
N LEU A 23 5.42 -19.50 -39.39
CA LEU A 23 4.32 -19.65 -40.36
C LEU A 23 2.82 -19.47 -39.96
N LEU A 24 2.20 -18.58 -40.75
CA LEU A 24 0.88 -18.66 -41.41
C LEU A 24 -0.35 -17.99 -40.77
N GLN A 25 -0.74 -16.90 -41.48
CA GLN A 25 -2.07 -16.62 -42.06
C GLN A 25 -3.30 -16.46 -41.15
N ASN A 26 -3.73 -15.20 -41.07
CA ASN A 26 -5.13 -14.77 -40.90
C ASN A 26 -6.06 -15.41 -41.96
N PRO A 27 -7.35 -15.64 -41.62
CA PRO A 27 -8.34 -14.68 -42.13
C PRO A 27 -9.47 -14.33 -41.15
N ARG A 28 -9.70 -13.01 -41.05
CA ARG A 28 -10.98 -12.27 -41.16
C ARG A 28 -12.27 -12.99 -40.71
N LEU A 29 -12.86 -12.45 -39.64
CA LEU A 29 -14.30 -12.45 -39.39
C LEU A 29 -14.83 -11.02 -39.50
N SER A 30 -15.99 -10.86 -40.14
CA SER A 30 -16.84 -9.66 -40.10
C SER A 30 -18.28 -10.08 -40.52
N PRO A 31 -19.33 -9.27 -40.27
CA PRO A 31 -20.31 -9.53 -39.22
C PRO A 31 -21.77 -9.45 -39.72
N SER A 32 -22.74 -9.80 -38.87
CA SER A 32 -24.18 -9.40 -38.91
C SER A 32 -24.98 -10.39 -38.04
N SER A 33 -26.11 -10.10 -37.40
CA SER A 33 -26.93 -8.90 -37.23
C SER A 33 -27.98 -9.21 -36.14
N VAL A 34 -28.36 -8.17 -35.38
CA VAL A 34 -29.72 -7.77 -34.97
C VAL A 34 -30.78 -8.87 -34.74
N VAL A 35 -31.45 -8.86 -33.57
CA VAL A 35 -32.90 -8.55 -33.42
C VAL A 35 -33.29 -8.50 -31.93
N ARG A 36 -33.94 -7.40 -31.56
CA ARG A 36 -34.67 -7.15 -30.31
C ARG A 36 -36.01 -7.88 -30.31
N THR A 37 -36.50 -8.30 -29.15
CA THR A 37 -37.93 -8.15 -28.81
C THR A 37 -38.12 -7.99 -27.30
N ASN A 38 -38.91 -6.98 -26.93
CA ASN A 38 -39.37 -6.65 -25.59
C ASN A 38 -40.55 -7.55 -25.20
N PHE A 39 -40.68 -7.89 -23.92
CA PHE A 39 -41.97 -8.18 -23.30
C PHE A 39 -42.05 -7.50 -21.93
N TYR A 40 -43.05 -6.63 -21.79
CA TYR A 40 -43.53 -6.03 -20.55
C TYR A 40 -44.49 -7.01 -19.86
N HIS A 41 -44.40 -7.17 -18.54
CA HIS A 41 -45.55 -7.54 -17.73
C HIS A 41 -45.48 -6.89 -16.34
N HIS A 42 -46.48 -6.08 -16.04
CA HIS A 42 -46.87 -5.62 -14.71
C HIS A 42 -47.69 -6.71 -13.99
N HIS A 43 -47.54 -6.85 -12.67
CA HIS A 43 -48.66 -7.11 -11.75
C HIS A 43 -48.32 -6.78 -10.28
N HIS A 44 -49.40 -6.56 -9.53
CA HIS A 44 -49.54 -5.83 -8.27
C HIS A 44 -49.29 -6.65 -6.99
N TYR A 45 -48.90 -5.90 -5.95
CA TYR A 45 -48.99 -6.09 -4.49
C TYR A 45 -49.84 -7.21 -3.88
N SER A 46 -49.34 -7.79 -2.78
CA SER A 46 -50.14 -7.98 -1.56
C SER A 46 -49.27 -7.99 -0.29
N VAL A 47 -49.83 -7.41 0.77
CA VAL A 47 -49.29 -7.22 2.13
C VAL A 47 -49.67 -8.42 3.00
N LEU A 48 -48.74 -8.92 3.81
CA LEU A 48 -49.06 -9.81 4.94
C LEU A 48 -48.14 -9.49 6.12
N THR A 49 -48.76 -8.94 7.16
CA THR A 49 -48.19 -8.67 8.48
C THR A 49 -48.30 -9.91 9.36
N CYS A 50 -47.23 -10.28 10.07
CA CYS A 50 -47.32 -11.10 11.28
C CYS A 50 -46.41 -10.51 12.37
N ARG A 51 -47.01 -10.30 13.54
CA ARG A 51 -46.43 -9.73 14.76
C ARG A 51 -45.58 -10.78 15.50
N GLY A 52 -44.56 -10.30 16.22
CA GLY A 52 -44.21 -10.82 17.54
C GLY A 52 -42.75 -11.17 17.77
N ILE A 53 -42.03 -10.25 18.44
CA ILE A 53 -41.34 -10.40 19.75
C ILE A 53 -40.25 -9.31 19.79
N GLU A 54 -40.50 -8.26 20.56
CA GLU A 54 -39.50 -7.23 20.88
C GLU A 54 -38.65 -7.71 22.05
N VAL A 55 -37.35 -7.86 21.82
CA VAL A 55 -36.34 -7.94 22.88
C VAL A 55 -35.60 -6.61 22.92
N SER A 56 -35.78 -5.85 24.00
CA SER A 56 -35.11 -4.58 24.22
C SER A 56 -33.65 -4.83 24.60
N VAL A 57 -32.71 -4.55 23.69
CA VAL A 57 -31.27 -4.49 23.99
C VAL A 57 -30.82 -3.03 23.91
N PRO A 58 -30.12 -2.47 24.91
CA PRO A 58 -29.74 -1.06 24.89
C PRO A 58 -28.80 -0.76 23.73
N LYS A 59 -29.22 0.11 22.79
CA LYS A 59 -28.33 0.73 21.80
C LYS A 59 -27.52 1.83 22.48
N GLN A 60 -26.37 1.49 23.04
CA GLN A 60 -25.29 2.48 23.19
C GLN A 60 -24.40 2.38 21.95
N ARG A 61 -24.46 3.40 21.09
CA ARG A 61 -23.50 3.61 20.00
C ARG A 61 -22.17 4.06 20.62
N PRO A 62 -21.00 3.63 20.09
CA PRO A 62 -19.75 4.30 20.40
C PRO A 62 -19.79 5.73 19.83
N ASN A 63 -19.28 6.68 20.60
CA ASN A 63 -19.31 8.11 20.31
C ASN A 63 -18.74 8.45 18.92
N SER A 64 -19.61 8.88 18.01
CA SER A 64 -19.22 9.72 16.88
C SER A 64 -18.68 11.04 17.42
N LEU A 65 -17.45 11.42 17.06
CA LEU A 65 -16.90 12.74 17.35
C LEU A 65 -17.83 13.81 16.78
N SER A 66 -18.57 14.53 17.63
CA SER A 66 -19.36 15.69 17.24
C SER A 66 -18.43 16.90 17.11
N PHE A 67 -18.21 17.38 15.89
CA PHE A 67 -17.55 18.65 15.66
C PHE A 67 -18.57 19.80 15.74
N GLY A 68 -18.27 20.81 16.54
CA GLY A 68 -19.17 21.95 16.78
C GLY A 68 -19.42 22.77 15.52
N ASN A 69 -20.69 23.11 15.28
CA ASN A 69 -21.13 24.00 14.21
C ASN A 69 -20.55 25.43 14.40
N GLY A 70 -19.57 25.78 13.59
CA GLY A 70 -19.25 27.17 13.26
C GLY A 70 -20.07 27.60 12.04
N SER A 71 -20.83 28.67 12.20
CA SER A 71 -21.73 29.26 11.21
C SER A 71 -21.05 29.57 9.88
N VAL A 72 -21.79 29.28 8.80
CA VAL A 72 -21.47 29.62 7.41
C VAL A 72 -21.60 31.14 7.24
N ASP A 73 -20.49 31.81 6.93
CA ASP A 73 -20.52 33.09 6.25
C ASP A 73 -19.71 32.99 4.96
N ASP A 74 -20.40 33.31 3.88
CA ASP A 74 -19.98 33.31 2.49
C ASP A 74 -19.06 34.51 2.23
N GLU A 75 -17.75 34.31 2.07
CA GLU A 75 -16.86 35.37 1.60
C GLU A 75 -15.61 34.84 0.88
N ARG A 76 -15.54 35.17 -0.42
CA ARG A 76 -14.35 35.38 -1.27
C ARG A 76 -13.13 34.50 -0.97
N ILE A 77 -12.91 33.54 -1.88
CA ILE A 77 -11.70 32.71 -2.00
C ILE A 77 -10.46 33.61 -2.18
N ASN A 78 -9.84 33.97 -1.06
CA ASN A 78 -8.48 34.48 -1.02
C ASN A 78 -7.52 33.29 -1.14
N LYS A 79 -6.74 33.29 -2.23
CA LYS A 79 -5.56 32.44 -2.44
C LYS A 79 -4.47 32.80 -1.41
N SER A 80 -4.59 32.40 -0.14
CA SER A 80 -3.46 32.51 0.80
C SER A 80 -3.56 31.74 2.13
N VAL A 81 -4.67 31.08 2.48
CA VAL A 81 -4.67 30.18 3.66
C VAL A 81 -4.38 28.76 3.19
N VAL A 82 -3.09 28.41 3.12
CA VAL A 82 -2.68 26.99 3.13
C VAL A 82 -3.29 26.40 4.40
N GLY A 83 -4.34 25.57 4.25
CA GLY A 83 -5.02 24.96 5.38
C GLY A 83 -4.00 24.22 6.25
N VAL A 84 -4.13 24.35 7.56
CA VAL A 84 -3.26 23.65 8.52
C VAL A 84 -3.33 22.14 8.22
N LYS A 85 -2.18 21.53 7.91
CA LYS A 85 -2.06 20.08 7.72
C LYS A 85 -1.78 19.43 9.07
N ASP A 86 -2.82 18.91 9.71
CA ASP A 86 -2.76 18.32 11.06
C ASP A 86 -2.86 16.79 11.08
N ILE A 87 -3.05 16.16 9.93
CA ILE A 87 -2.92 14.71 9.74
C ILE A 87 -1.57 14.44 9.05
N ASP A 88 -0.80 13.47 9.54
CA ASP A 88 0.49 13.12 8.92
C ASP A 88 0.29 12.31 7.65
N VAL A 89 -0.51 11.24 7.72
CA VAL A 89 -0.74 10.31 6.60
C VAL A 89 -2.22 9.96 6.47
N ALA A 90 -2.74 10.03 5.24
CA ALA A 90 -3.98 9.38 4.85
C ALA A 90 -3.68 8.21 3.90
N THR A 91 -4.09 6.98 4.24
CA THR A 91 -4.10 5.88 3.26
C THR A 91 -5.38 5.92 2.43
N VAL A 92 -5.32 5.48 1.17
CA VAL A 92 -6.43 5.53 0.22
C VAL A 92 -6.75 4.11 -0.28
N GLY A 93 -7.94 3.62 0.07
CA GLY A 93 -8.43 2.28 -0.26
C GLY A 93 -7.57 1.16 0.32
N ASN A 94 -7.72 -0.02 -0.26
CA ASN A 94 -7.08 -1.28 0.10
C ASN A 94 -7.19 -1.62 1.60
N LEU A 95 -8.41 -1.52 2.13
CA LEU A 95 -8.71 -1.94 3.50
C LEU A 95 -9.35 -3.33 3.44
N CYS A 96 -8.61 -4.35 3.89
CA CYS A 96 -9.06 -5.73 3.83
C CYS A 96 -8.73 -6.48 5.11
N VAL A 97 -9.44 -7.59 5.34
CA VAL A 97 -9.04 -8.60 6.32
C VAL A 97 -8.24 -9.66 5.61
N ASP A 98 -6.99 -9.83 6.04
CA ASP A 98 -6.14 -10.94 5.65
C ASP A 98 -6.55 -12.19 6.44
N ILE A 99 -6.83 -13.28 5.72
CA ILE A 99 -7.11 -14.60 6.25
C ILE A 99 -5.84 -15.44 6.06
N VAL A 100 -5.06 -15.56 7.13
CA VAL A 100 -3.74 -16.20 7.08
C VAL A 100 -3.86 -17.70 7.35
N LEU A 101 -3.58 -18.53 6.35
CA LEU A 101 -3.71 -19.98 6.45
C LEU A 101 -2.51 -20.73 5.89
N ASN A 102 -2.05 -21.73 6.65
CA ASN A 102 -1.13 -22.73 6.13
C ASN A 102 -1.88 -23.72 5.24
N VAL A 103 -1.41 -23.89 4.01
CA VAL A 103 -1.99 -24.81 3.03
C VAL A 103 -0.95 -25.83 2.58
N PRO A 104 -1.35 -27.06 2.22
CA PRO A 104 -0.40 -28.07 1.73
C PRO A 104 0.27 -27.67 0.41
N LYS A 105 -0.41 -26.84 -0.40
CA LYS A 105 0.07 -26.30 -1.67
C LYS A 105 -0.69 -25.02 -1.99
N LEU A 106 0.02 -24.06 -2.59
CA LEU A 106 -0.59 -22.82 -3.12
C LEU A 106 -1.61 -23.11 -4.24
N PRO A 107 -2.56 -22.18 -4.48
CA PRO A 107 -3.55 -22.32 -5.54
C PRO A 107 -2.89 -22.56 -6.91
N PRO A 108 -3.50 -23.40 -7.76
CA PRO A 108 -2.96 -23.69 -9.09
C PRO A 108 -3.03 -22.45 -10.00
N LYS A 109 -2.20 -22.43 -11.06
CA LYS A 109 -2.16 -21.31 -12.01
C LYS A 109 -3.40 -21.21 -12.91
N PRO A 110 -3.94 -22.30 -13.49
CA PRO A 110 -5.14 -22.21 -14.34
C PRO A 110 -6.32 -21.59 -13.59
N LEU A 111 -7.06 -20.69 -14.25
CA LEU A 111 -8.11 -19.89 -13.61
C LEU A 111 -9.23 -20.77 -13.03
N ASP A 112 -9.70 -21.76 -13.78
CA ASP A 112 -10.83 -22.60 -13.35
C ASP A 112 -10.45 -23.53 -12.19
N GLU A 113 -9.26 -24.14 -12.24
CA GLU A 113 -8.74 -24.94 -11.13
C GLU A 113 -8.53 -24.09 -9.87
N ARG A 114 -8.08 -22.85 -10.04
CA ARG A 114 -7.87 -21.91 -8.94
C ARG A 114 -9.18 -21.47 -8.32
N LYS A 115 -10.20 -21.19 -9.13
CA LYS A 115 -11.55 -20.90 -8.64
C LYS A 115 -12.09 -22.06 -7.81
N ALA A 116 -12.02 -23.28 -8.34
CA ALA A 116 -12.46 -24.47 -7.62
C ALA A 116 -11.69 -24.67 -6.30
N TYR A 117 -10.37 -24.45 -6.30
CA TYR A 117 -9.56 -24.49 -5.07
C TYR A 117 -10.04 -23.47 -4.03
N MET A 118 -10.27 -22.22 -4.45
CA MET A 118 -10.69 -21.16 -3.52
C MET A 118 -12.14 -21.32 -3.05
N GLU A 119 -13.03 -21.83 -3.90
CA GLU A 119 -14.39 -22.20 -3.52
C GLU A 119 -14.37 -23.28 -2.43
N GLU A 120 -13.55 -24.33 -2.60
CA GLU A 120 -13.36 -25.35 -1.56
C GLU A 120 -12.84 -24.75 -0.25
N LEU A 121 -11.79 -23.92 -0.34
CA LEU A 121 -11.16 -23.31 0.83
C LEU A 121 -12.11 -22.38 1.60
N SER A 122 -13.01 -21.70 0.88
CA SER A 122 -13.95 -20.72 1.44
C SER A 122 -15.32 -21.29 1.83
N LYS A 123 -15.53 -22.62 1.72
CA LYS A 123 -16.80 -23.28 2.12
C LYS A 123 -17.20 -23.03 3.57
N SER A 124 -16.24 -22.78 4.45
CA SER A 124 -16.48 -22.44 5.84
C SER A 124 -15.81 -21.11 6.16
N PRO A 125 -16.49 -20.19 6.86
CA PRO A 125 -15.87 -18.96 7.30
C PRO A 125 -14.62 -19.26 8.14
N PRO A 126 -13.49 -18.60 7.86
CA PRO A 126 -12.26 -18.80 8.63
C PRO A 126 -12.45 -18.33 10.08
N ASP A 127 -11.90 -19.09 11.02
CA ASP A 127 -11.88 -18.73 12.45
C ASP A 127 -11.17 -17.38 12.65
N LYS A 128 -11.73 -16.53 13.52
CA LYS A 128 -11.24 -15.17 13.83
C LYS A 128 -9.77 -15.14 14.27
N LYS A 129 -9.24 -16.24 14.81
CA LYS A 129 -7.81 -16.35 15.17
C LYS A 129 -6.85 -16.26 13.97
N TYR A 130 -7.35 -16.45 12.75
CA TYR A 130 -6.58 -16.35 11.51
C TYR A 130 -6.72 -14.99 10.82
N TRP A 131 -7.45 -14.06 11.41
CA TRP A 131 -7.72 -12.75 10.80
C TRP A 131 -6.68 -11.74 11.24
N GLU A 132 -6.16 -11.00 10.27
CA GLU A 132 -5.32 -9.83 10.49
C GLU A 132 -5.82 -8.65 9.66
N ALA A 133 -5.53 -7.43 10.10
CA ALA A 133 -5.79 -6.24 9.30
C ALA A 133 -4.76 -6.19 8.16
N GLY A 134 -5.24 -6.21 6.91
CA GLY A 134 -4.44 -6.36 5.71
C GLY A 134 -4.41 -5.11 4.82
N GLY A 135 -3.67 -5.22 3.72
CA GLY A 135 -3.54 -4.14 2.73
C GLY A 135 -2.91 -2.87 3.33
N ASN A 136 -3.52 -1.72 3.05
CA ASN A 136 -3.06 -0.43 3.57
C ASN A 136 -3.15 -0.30 5.10
N CYS A 137 -3.86 -1.22 5.78
CA CYS A 137 -3.84 -1.27 7.25
C CYS A 137 -2.43 -1.50 7.78
N ASN A 138 -1.59 -2.31 7.10
CA ASN A 138 -0.21 -2.57 7.53
C ASN A 138 0.62 -1.29 7.57
N MET A 139 0.52 -0.47 6.52
CA MET A 139 1.21 0.82 6.43
C MET A 139 0.68 1.77 7.51
N ALA A 140 -0.64 1.83 7.69
CA ALA A 140 -1.28 2.69 8.67
C ALA A 140 -0.86 2.34 10.11
N ILE A 141 -0.83 1.05 10.45
CA ILE A 141 -0.39 0.53 11.75
C ILE A 141 1.09 0.85 11.99
N ALA A 142 1.95 0.57 11.01
CA ALA A 142 3.37 0.89 11.12
C ALA A 142 3.61 2.41 11.30
N ALA A 143 2.87 3.24 10.58
CA ALA A 143 2.97 4.70 10.67
C ALA A 143 2.47 5.20 12.03
N ALA A 144 1.33 4.70 12.50
CA ALA A 144 0.78 5.02 13.81
C ALA A 144 1.76 4.65 14.91
N ARG A 145 2.37 3.46 14.85
CA ARG A 145 3.38 2.97 15.80
C ARG A 145 4.71 3.73 15.75
N LEU A 146 5.05 4.37 14.64
CA LEU A 146 6.15 5.34 14.55
C LEU A 146 5.81 6.71 15.15
N GLY A 147 4.57 6.93 15.59
CA GLY A 147 4.10 8.16 16.22
C GLY A 147 3.49 9.18 15.25
N LEU A 148 3.14 8.76 14.04
CA LEU A 148 2.45 9.62 13.07
C LEU A 148 0.93 9.62 13.33
N GLY A 149 0.28 10.76 13.09
CA GLY A 149 -1.18 10.86 13.08
C GLY A 149 -1.75 10.32 11.75
N VAL A 150 -2.49 9.21 11.81
CA VAL A 150 -2.94 8.47 10.63
C VAL A 150 -4.46 8.44 10.51
N VAL A 151 -4.96 8.55 9.28
CA VAL A 151 -6.33 8.25 8.92
C VAL A 151 -6.36 7.24 7.76
N ALA A 152 -7.24 6.26 7.84
CA ALA A 152 -7.58 5.38 6.73
C ALA A 152 -8.78 5.97 5.97
N VAL A 153 -8.65 6.16 4.66
CA VAL A 153 -9.74 6.62 3.80
C VAL A 153 -10.12 5.48 2.87
N GLY A 154 -11.30 4.90 3.03
CA GLY A 154 -11.67 3.68 2.29
C GLY A 154 -13.10 3.26 2.57
N HIS A 155 -13.41 2.00 2.28
CA HIS A 155 -14.73 1.41 2.52
C HIS A 155 -14.59 0.22 3.46
N VAL A 156 -15.45 0.15 4.48
CA VAL A 156 -15.56 -1.01 5.38
C VAL A 156 -17.03 -1.40 5.55
N GLY A 157 -17.34 -2.70 5.54
CA GLY A 157 -18.71 -3.17 5.70
C GLY A 157 -19.20 -3.18 7.15
N ASP A 158 -20.53 -3.16 7.35
CA ASP A 158 -21.16 -3.31 8.69
C ASP A 158 -21.27 -4.79 9.14
N GLU A 159 -20.45 -5.67 8.57
CA GLU A 159 -20.38 -7.07 8.96
C GLU A 159 -19.19 -7.33 9.91
N ILE A 160 -19.03 -8.58 10.35
CA ILE A 160 -18.06 -8.97 11.40
C ILE A 160 -16.58 -8.66 11.06
N TYR A 161 -16.17 -8.81 9.81
CA TYR A 161 -14.84 -8.49 9.30
C TYR A 161 -14.60 -6.98 9.31
N GLY A 162 -15.59 -6.19 8.90
CA GLY A 162 -15.50 -4.75 8.93
C GLY A 162 -15.45 -4.18 10.35
N ARG A 163 -16.28 -4.71 11.25
CA ARG A 163 -16.18 -4.39 12.69
C ARG A 163 -14.82 -4.79 13.26
N PHE A 164 -14.29 -5.94 12.86
CA PHE A 164 -12.94 -6.35 13.25
C PHE A 164 -11.87 -5.34 12.77
N LEU A 165 -11.92 -4.87 11.52
CA LEU A 165 -10.98 -3.84 11.06
C LEU A 165 -11.12 -2.54 11.85
N LEU A 166 -12.34 -2.08 12.09
CA LEU A 166 -12.58 -0.86 12.86
C LEU A 166 -12.05 -0.98 14.31
N ASP A 167 -12.22 -2.14 14.95
CA ASP A 167 -11.67 -2.42 16.28
C ASP A 167 -10.13 -2.33 16.28
N ILE A 168 -9.47 -2.90 15.26
CA ILE A 168 -8.00 -2.83 15.14
C ILE A 168 -7.52 -1.41 14.87
N LEU A 169 -8.12 -0.70 13.91
CA LEU A 169 -7.76 0.68 13.60
C LEU A 169 -7.92 1.57 14.84
N HIS A 170 -9.04 1.44 15.57
CA HIS A 170 -9.27 2.17 16.80
C HIS A 170 -8.24 1.83 17.89
N ALA A 171 -7.92 0.54 18.08
CA ALA A 171 -6.92 0.11 19.06
C ALA A 171 -5.51 0.65 18.76
N GLU A 172 -5.19 0.89 17.49
CA GLU A 172 -3.92 1.47 17.03
C GLU A 172 -3.96 3.02 16.94
N GLY A 173 -5.07 3.65 17.34
CA GLY A 173 -5.24 5.11 17.32
C GLY A 173 -5.39 5.70 15.91
N ILE A 174 -5.84 4.90 14.93
CA ILE A 174 -6.00 5.28 13.53
C ILE A 174 -7.45 5.71 13.29
N GLY A 175 -7.64 6.92 12.75
CA GLY A 175 -8.96 7.37 12.33
C GLY A 175 -9.45 6.64 11.07
N MET A 176 -10.76 6.52 10.90
CA MET A 176 -11.37 5.98 9.68
C MET A 176 -12.31 7.02 9.06
N VAL A 177 -12.21 7.19 7.74
CA VAL A 177 -13.06 8.06 6.93
C VAL A 177 -13.62 7.25 5.77
N GLU A 178 -14.95 7.23 5.66
CA GLU A 178 -15.64 6.56 4.56
C GLU A 178 -15.43 7.31 3.23
N MET A 179 -15.12 6.53 2.19
CA MET A 179 -14.85 7.05 0.84
C MET A 179 -16.14 7.53 0.13
N ASN A 180 -17.30 6.98 0.49
CA ASN A 180 -18.60 7.28 -0.13
C ASN A 180 -19.49 8.20 0.74
N GLU A 181 -20.34 9.00 0.11
CA GLU A 181 -21.41 9.75 0.80
C GLU A 181 -22.59 8.81 1.09
N GLN A 182 -23.02 8.75 2.36
CA GLN A 182 -24.23 8.03 2.76
C GLN A 182 -25.47 8.83 2.30
N ASN A 183 -25.96 8.55 1.09
CA ASN A 183 -27.24 9.06 0.64
C ASN A 183 -28.35 8.06 0.99
N ASP A 184 -29.09 8.37 2.06
CA ASP A 184 -30.13 7.56 2.73
C ASP A 184 -31.30 7.02 1.86
N ILE A 185 -31.33 7.28 0.55
CA ILE A 185 -32.54 7.09 -0.28
C ILE A 185 -32.39 6.00 -1.37
N ILE A 186 -31.20 5.45 -1.64
CA ILE A 186 -31.00 4.45 -2.72
C ILE A 186 -30.51 3.07 -2.22
N ASP A 187 -30.32 2.89 -0.91
CA ASP A 187 -29.64 1.70 -0.33
C ASP A 187 -30.53 0.51 0.05
N SER A 188 -31.76 0.43 -0.45
CA SER A 188 -32.68 -0.67 -0.14
C SER A 188 -32.39 -1.99 -0.90
N LEU A 189 -31.35 -2.06 -1.74
CA LEU A 189 -30.87 -3.29 -2.38
C LEU A 189 -29.56 -3.74 -1.72
N ARG A 190 -29.69 -4.26 -0.49
CA ARG A 190 -28.62 -4.75 0.40
C ARG A 190 -27.95 -6.06 -0.05
N SER A 191 -27.45 -6.10 -1.27
CA SER A 191 -26.35 -6.99 -1.67
C SER A 191 -25.09 -6.12 -1.79
N THR A 192 -24.63 -5.59 -0.66
CA THR A 192 -23.54 -6.12 0.20
C THR A 192 -22.27 -5.32 -0.02
N TYR A 193 -22.20 -4.20 0.68
CA TYR A 193 -21.03 -3.38 0.99
C TYR A 193 -20.01 -4.15 1.85
N GLU A 194 -19.66 -5.37 1.45
CA GLU A 194 -18.80 -6.27 2.22
C GLU A 194 -17.37 -5.74 2.30
N THR A 195 -16.74 -5.95 3.45
CA THR A 195 -15.31 -5.71 3.63
C THR A 195 -14.52 -6.66 2.72
N LEU A 196 -13.43 -6.18 2.13
CA LEU A 196 -12.56 -7.02 1.33
C LEU A 196 -11.92 -8.11 2.19
N LEU A 197 -11.91 -9.33 1.67
CA LEU A 197 -11.14 -10.44 2.20
C LEU A 197 -9.99 -10.79 1.26
N CYS A 198 -8.82 -11.00 1.84
CA CYS A 198 -7.63 -11.48 1.15
C CYS A 198 -7.16 -12.77 1.82
N TRP A 199 -7.12 -13.87 1.08
CA TRP A 199 -6.55 -15.11 1.56
C TRP A 199 -5.04 -15.07 1.39
N VAL A 200 -4.33 -15.09 2.53
CA VAL A 200 -2.88 -15.15 2.61
C VAL A 200 -2.48 -16.59 2.89
N LEU A 201 -2.11 -17.30 1.83
CA LEU A 201 -1.86 -18.74 1.86
C LEU A 201 -0.38 -19.02 1.94
N VAL A 202 0.03 -19.79 2.94
CA VAL A 202 1.43 -20.12 3.20
C VAL A 202 1.66 -21.61 2.96
N ASP A 203 2.57 -21.95 2.05
CA ASP A 203 2.92 -23.35 1.77
C ASP A 203 4.01 -23.89 2.72
N PRO A 204 4.30 -25.20 2.72
CA PRO A 204 5.35 -25.77 3.58
C PRO A 204 6.76 -25.26 3.28
N LEU A 205 6.98 -24.58 2.15
CA LEU A 205 8.23 -23.92 1.77
C LEU A 205 8.23 -22.43 2.15
N GLN A 206 7.26 -21.99 2.95
CA GLN A 206 7.05 -20.60 3.39
C GLN A 206 6.78 -19.61 2.25
N LYS A 207 6.28 -20.09 1.11
CA LYS A 207 5.87 -19.22 0.00
C LYS A 207 4.46 -18.71 0.23
N HIS A 208 4.25 -17.46 -0.14
CA HIS A 208 2.98 -16.77 0.00
C HIS A 208 2.21 -16.72 -1.33
N GLY A 209 0.93 -17.07 -1.27
CA GLY A 209 -0.05 -16.81 -2.33
C GLY A 209 -1.13 -15.87 -1.80
N PHE A 210 -1.43 -14.81 -2.54
CA PHE A 210 -2.47 -13.85 -2.19
C PHE A 210 -3.65 -14.03 -3.14
N CYS A 211 -4.85 -14.20 -2.57
CA CYS A 211 -6.06 -14.36 -3.36
C CYS A 211 -7.22 -13.62 -2.72
N SER A 212 -7.78 -12.66 -3.42
CA SER A 212 -8.96 -11.89 -3.02
C SER A 212 -10.12 -12.15 -3.98
N ARG A 213 -11.32 -11.69 -3.61
CA ARG A 213 -12.46 -11.65 -4.55
C ARG A 213 -12.11 -10.88 -5.82
N ALA A 214 -11.29 -9.84 -5.71
CA ALA A 214 -10.88 -9.03 -6.85
C ALA A 214 -10.11 -9.87 -7.88
N ASP A 215 -9.35 -10.90 -7.48
CA ASP A 215 -8.61 -11.76 -8.42
C ASP A 215 -9.50 -12.53 -9.41
N PHE A 216 -10.80 -12.63 -9.13
CA PHE A 216 -11.79 -13.33 -9.96
C PHE A 216 -12.75 -12.41 -10.71
N SER A 217 -12.56 -11.09 -10.58
CA SER A 217 -13.35 -10.05 -11.24
C SER A 217 -12.49 -9.19 -12.16
N GLU A 218 -13.03 -8.83 -13.33
CA GLU A 218 -12.43 -7.81 -14.20
C GLU A 218 -12.72 -6.39 -13.69
N GLU A 219 -13.84 -6.21 -12.99
CA GLU A 219 -14.27 -4.95 -12.39
C GLU A 219 -13.69 -4.76 -10.98
N PRO A 220 -13.33 -3.52 -10.58
CA PRO A 220 -12.96 -3.20 -9.21
C PRO A 220 -14.05 -3.57 -8.20
N ALA A 221 -13.64 -3.98 -7.00
CA ALA A 221 -14.56 -4.48 -5.98
C ALA A 221 -15.66 -3.48 -5.60
N PHE A 222 -15.34 -2.19 -5.63
CA PHE A 222 -16.25 -1.09 -5.32
C PHE A 222 -16.38 -0.12 -6.51
N ASN A 223 -16.53 -0.64 -7.72
CA ASN A 223 -16.71 0.19 -8.94
C ASN A 223 -17.93 1.14 -8.90
N TRP A 224 -18.88 0.91 -7.99
CA TRP A 224 -20.00 1.82 -7.75
C TRP A 224 -19.57 3.14 -7.09
N MET A 225 -18.41 3.20 -6.41
CA MET A 225 -17.82 4.44 -5.91
C MET A 225 -17.18 5.23 -7.05
N ASN A 226 -17.77 6.39 -7.36
CA ASN A 226 -17.35 7.22 -8.49
C ASN A 226 -16.93 8.65 -8.11
N MET A 227 -17.11 9.04 -6.85
CA MET A 227 -16.77 10.34 -6.31
C MET A 227 -16.22 10.22 -4.89
N LEU A 228 -15.34 11.15 -4.53
CA LEU A 228 -14.87 11.29 -3.15
C LEU A 228 -15.96 11.93 -2.30
N SER A 229 -16.24 11.36 -1.13
CA SER A 229 -17.05 12.01 -0.10
C SER A 229 -16.46 13.35 0.35
N THR A 230 -17.31 14.21 0.91
CA THR A 230 -16.87 15.47 1.52
C THR A 230 -15.82 15.23 2.62
N GLU A 231 -16.01 14.20 3.43
CA GLU A 231 -15.10 13.79 4.50
C GLU A 231 -13.77 13.28 3.95
N ALA A 232 -13.78 12.47 2.87
CA ALA A 232 -12.58 11.99 2.21
C ALA A 232 -11.76 13.16 1.64
N ARG A 233 -12.42 14.15 1.00
CA ARG A 233 -11.76 15.37 0.55
C ARG A 233 -11.17 16.15 1.73
N MET A 234 -11.91 16.30 2.82
CA MET A 234 -11.40 16.99 4.02
C MET A 234 -10.19 16.27 4.63
N ALA A 235 -10.19 14.94 4.66
CA ALA A 235 -9.05 14.14 5.10
C ALA A 235 -7.83 14.38 4.20
N ILE A 236 -7.98 14.24 2.87
CA ILE A 236 -6.89 14.51 1.90
C ILE A 236 -6.34 15.93 2.08
N ARG A 237 -7.22 16.93 2.25
CA ARG A 237 -6.82 18.34 2.43
C ARG A 237 -6.07 18.57 3.73
N ARG A 238 -6.37 17.86 4.81
CA ARG A 238 -5.70 17.99 6.12
C ARG A 238 -4.43 17.14 6.23
N SER A 239 -4.24 16.16 5.36
CA SER A 239 -3.06 15.30 5.38
C SER A 239 -1.82 15.94 4.76
N LYS A 240 -0.66 15.69 5.35
CA LYS A 240 0.65 16.01 4.76
C LYS A 240 0.95 15.05 3.60
N ILE A 241 0.60 13.77 3.74
CA ILE A 241 0.81 12.72 2.76
C ILE A 241 -0.52 11.98 2.48
N ILE A 242 -0.80 11.68 1.21
CA ILE A 242 -1.67 10.56 0.85
C ILE A 242 -0.84 9.39 0.36
N PHE A 243 -1.23 8.17 0.71
CA PHE A 243 -0.61 6.93 0.24
C PHE A 243 -1.61 6.06 -0.50
N CYS A 244 -1.23 5.62 -1.69
CA CYS A 244 -1.97 4.65 -2.50
C CYS A 244 -0.99 3.58 -3.00
N ASN A 245 -1.45 2.33 -3.09
CA ASN A 245 -0.69 1.25 -3.72
C ASN A 245 -1.41 0.66 -4.93
N GLY A 246 -0.76 -0.25 -5.65
CA GLY A 246 -1.28 -0.85 -6.89
C GLY A 246 -2.57 -1.65 -6.68
N TYR A 247 -2.77 -2.23 -5.51
CA TYR A 247 -4.02 -2.90 -5.14
C TYR A 247 -5.21 -1.94 -4.98
N GLY A 248 -4.97 -0.62 -4.84
CA GLY A 248 -6.05 0.37 -4.92
C GLY A 248 -6.87 0.24 -6.20
N PHE A 249 -6.27 -0.23 -7.31
CA PHE A 249 -6.94 -0.46 -8.59
C PHE A 249 -7.79 -1.75 -8.63
N ASP A 250 -7.59 -2.68 -7.69
CA ASP A 250 -8.48 -3.83 -7.49
C ASP A 250 -9.75 -3.46 -6.72
N GLU A 251 -9.65 -2.42 -5.91
CA GLU A 251 -10.73 -1.97 -5.04
C GLU A 251 -11.56 -0.85 -5.68
N LEU A 252 -10.89 0.18 -6.18
CA LEU A 252 -11.48 1.44 -6.60
C LEU A 252 -11.35 1.64 -8.11
N SER A 253 -12.31 2.35 -8.69
CA SER A 253 -12.24 2.69 -10.11
C SER A 253 -11.02 3.57 -10.43
N PRO A 254 -10.36 3.38 -11.59
CA PRO A 254 -9.26 4.25 -12.02
C PRO A 254 -9.62 5.74 -12.00
N ARG A 255 -10.90 6.06 -12.31
CA ARG A 255 -11.43 7.41 -12.27
C ARG A 255 -11.44 8.01 -10.86
N LEU A 256 -11.91 7.25 -9.86
CA LEU A 256 -11.94 7.72 -8.48
C LEU A 256 -10.51 7.93 -7.93
N LEU A 257 -9.61 6.99 -8.21
CA LEU A 257 -8.19 7.12 -7.85
C LEU A 257 -7.56 8.37 -8.48
N VAL A 258 -7.81 8.63 -9.76
CA VAL A 258 -7.31 9.85 -10.43
C VAL A 258 -7.93 11.11 -9.80
N SER A 259 -9.21 11.08 -9.41
CA SER A 259 -9.84 12.20 -8.70
C SER A 259 -9.18 12.48 -7.34
N ALA A 260 -8.80 11.44 -6.58
CA ALA A 260 -8.08 11.59 -5.32
C ALA A 260 -6.70 12.22 -5.54
N LEU A 261 -5.98 11.74 -6.55
CA LEU A 261 -4.67 12.27 -6.94
C LEU A 261 -4.75 13.74 -7.38
N ASP A 262 -5.69 14.08 -8.26
CA ASP A 262 -5.86 15.45 -8.76
C ASP A 262 -6.20 16.41 -7.62
N TYR A 263 -7.09 15.98 -6.72
CA TYR A 263 -7.45 16.79 -5.57
C TYR A 263 -6.28 16.96 -4.59
N ALA A 264 -5.48 15.92 -4.35
CA ALA A 264 -4.27 16.02 -3.55
C ALA A 264 -3.26 17.02 -4.15
N VAL A 265 -3.09 17.03 -5.49
CA VAL A 265 -2.28 18.03 -6.20
C VAL A 265 -2.84 19.43 -5.98
N GLU A 266 -4.14 19.62 -6.16
CA GLU A 266 -4.84 20.90 -6.02
C GLU A 266 -4.63 21.53 -4.64
N VAL A 267 -4.74 20.72 -3.58
CA VAL A 267 -4.64 21.17 -2.17
C VAL A 267 -3.24 21.05 -1.58
N GLY A 268 -2.24 20.74 -2.40
CA GLY A 268 -0.83 20.68 -2.01
C GLY A 268 -0.48 19.56 -1.02
N THR A 269 -1.23 18.46 -1.02
CA THR A 269 -0.88 17.25 -0.26
C THR A 269 0.17 16.45 -1.03
N SER A 270 1.22 15.97 -0.34
CA SER A 270 2.23 15.13 -0.99
C SER A 270 1.66 13.76 -1.31
N ILE A 271 2.05 13.21 -2.47
CA ILE A 271 1.51 11.94 -2.96
C ILE A 271 2.59 10.88 -2.94
N PHE A 272 2.34 9.82 -2.19
CA PHE A 272 3.18 8.62 -2.13
C PHE A 272 2.47 7.51 -2.89
N PHE A 273 3.18 6.89 -3.82
CA PHE A 273 2.61 5.83 -4.63
C PHE A 273 3.54 4.62 -4.72
N ASP A 274 2.99 3.46 -4.39
CA ASP A 274 3.62 2.16 -4.62
C ASP A 274 2.86 1.45 -5.75
N PRO A 275 3.40 1.36 -6.98
CA PRO A 275 2.69 0.68 -8.08
C PRO A 275 2.56 -0.83 -7.83
N GLY A 276 3.30 -1.38 -6.88
CA GLY A 276 3.31 -2.80 -6.55
C GLY A 276 1.98 -3.31 -5.98
N PRO A 277 1.63 -4.58 -6.22
CA PRO A 277 2.23 -5.50 -7.20
C PRO A 277 1.58 -5.36 -8.60
N ARG A 278 0.68 -4.40 -8.78
CA ARG A 278 -0.18 -4.30 -9.98
C ARG A 278 0.46 -3.54 -11.14
N GLY A 279 1.53 -2.78 -10.93
CA GLY A 279 2.17 -1.91 -11.91
C GLY A 279 2.35 -2.55 -13.28
N LYS A 280 2.99 -3.73 -13.33
CA LYS A 280 3.19 -4.51 -14.57
C LYS A 280 1.89 -4.86 -15.30
N SER A 281 0.84 -5.21 -14.56
CA SER A 281 -0.46 -5.56 -15.17
C SER A 281 -1.23 -4.31 -15.62
N LEU A 282 -1.12 -3.19 -14.89
CA LEU A 282 -1.82 -1.95 -15.19
C LEU A 282 -1.28 -1.27 -16.46
N ILE A 283 0.04 -1.32 -16.70
CA ILE A 283 0.64 -0.74 -17.92
C ILE A 283 0.19 -1.43 -19.22
N ILE A 284 -0.30 -2.67 -19.14
CA ILE A 284 -0.86 -3.41 -20.28
C ILE A 284 -2.39 -3.61 -20.18
N GLY A 285 -3.03 -3.03 -19.17
CA GLY A 285 -4.45 -3.20 -18.87
C GLY A 285 -5.40 -2.46 -19.83
N THR A 286 -6.57 -2.12 -19.32
CA THR A 286 -7.54 -1.27 -20.02
C THR A 286 -6.97 0.13 -20.31
N PRO A 287 -7.52 0.86 -21.29
CA PRO A 287 -7.09 2.25 -21.54
C PRO A 287 -7.16 3.14 -20.29
N GLU A 288 -8.19 2.96 -19.46
CA GLU A 288 -8.38 3.72 -18.23
C GLU A 288 -7.34 3.39 -17.17
N GLU A 289 -7.04 2.11 -16.95
CA GLU A 289 -5.94 1.67 -16.06
C GLU A 289 -4.60 2.25 -16.52
N LYS A 290 -4.30 2.19 -17.83
CA LYS A 290 -3.05 2.73 -18.40
C LYS A 290 -2.91 4.23 -18.19
N THR A 291 -3.98 4.99 -18.45
CA THR A 291 -3.97 6.44 -18.22
C THR A 291 -3.82 6.77 -16.75
N ALA A 292 -4.51 6.05 -15.87
CA ALA A 292 -4.43 6.28 -14.44
C ALA A 292 -3.05 5.92 -13.86
N ILE A 293 -2.48 4.75 -14.19
CA ILE A 293 -1.14 4.37 -13.71
C ILE A 293 -0.05 5.31 -14.22
N ASP A 294 -0.09 5.72 -15.49
CA ASP A 294 0.85 6.72 -16.03
C ASP A 294 0.75 8.03 -15.25
N LYS A 295 -0.47 8.51 -15.00
CA LYS A 295 -0.68 9.73 -14.23
C LYS A 295 -0.15 9.61 -12.80
N TYR A 296 -0.40 8.50 -12.12
CA TYR A 296 0.14 8.23 -10.78
C TYR A 296 1.68 8.22 -10.77
N LEU A 297 2.32 7.52 -11.72
CA LEU A 297 3.78 7.48 -11.84
C LEU A 297 4.37 8.88 -12.07
N ARG A 298 3.69 9.75 -12.83
CA ARG A 298 4.21 11.07 -13.17
C ARG A 298 3.93 12.15 -12.13
N MET A 299 2.82 12.03 -11.40
CA MET A 299 2.34 13.08 -10.50
C MET A 299 2.62 12.82 -9.01
N SER A 300 3.11 11.63 -8.66
CA SER A 300 3.52 11.32 -7.28
C SER A 300 4.83 12.00 -6.91
N ASP A 301 4.88 12.57 -5.69
CA ASP A 301 6.09 13.17 -5.13
C ASP A 301 7.12 12.08 -4.75
N VAL A 302 6.64 10.92 -4.29
CA VAL A 302 7.46 9.79 -3.87
C VAL A 302 6.94 8.51 -4.54
N LEU A 303 7.83 7.81 -5.25
CA LEU A 303 7.57 6.48 -5.77
C LEU A 303 8.31 5.43 -4.94
N LEU A 304 7.64 4.35 -4.56
CA LEU A 304 8.20 3.25 -3.80
C LEU A 304 8.03 1.95 -4.57
N LEU A 305 9.11 1.30 -4.97
CA LEU A 305 9.05 0.09 -5.79
C LEU A 305 10.03 -0.94 -5.28
N THR A 306 9.80 -2.23 -5.54
CA THR A 306 10.89 -3.21 -5.50
C THR A 306 11.78 -3.07 -6.74
N SER A 307 12.97 -3.67 -6.71
CA SER A 307 13.84 -3.79 -7.89
C SER A 307 13.11 -4.40 -9.09
N GLU A 308 12.39 -5.49 -8.86
CA GLU A 308 11.65 -6.23 -9.89
C GLU A 308 10.47 -5.41 -10.44
N GLU A 309 9.80 -4.63 -9.58
CA GLU A 309 8.73 -3.74 -10.02
C GLU A 309 9.27 -2.60 -10.86
N ALA A 310 10.39 -1.98 -10.46
CA ALA A 310 11.05 -0.92 -11.22
C ALA A 310 11.55 -1.41 -12.58
N GLU A 311 12.17 -2.59 -12.63
CA GLU A 311 12.54 -3.26 -13.88
C GLU A 311 11.30 -3.49 -14.75
N SER A 312 10.21 -4.02 -14.18
CA SER A 312 9.00 -4.31 -14.95
C SER A 312 8.35 -3.09 -15.60
N LEU A 313 8.51 -1.90 -14.99
CA LEU A 313 7.96 -0.64 -15.49
C LEU A 313 8.90 0.10 -16.45
N THR A 314 10.20 -0.16 -16.38
CA THR A 314 11.21 0.58 -17.14
C THR A 314 11.90 -0.24 -18.23
N GLY A 315 11.92 -1.57 -18.08
CA GLY A 315 12.76 -2.48 -18.87
C GLY A 315 14.24 -2.43 -18.50
N ILE A 316 14.59 -1.84 -17.35
CA ILE A 316 15.97 -1.62 -16.92
C ILE A 316 16.23 -2.44 -15.65
N ASP A 317 17.18 -3.37 -15.72
CA ASP A 317 17.56 -4.27 -14.61
C ASP A 317 18.34 -3.54 -13.51
N ASP A 318 19.23 -2.60 -13.88
CA ASP A 318 19.97 -1.80 -12.90
C ASP A 318 19.00 -0.93 -12.08
N PRO A 319 18.94 -1.10 -10.74
CA PRO A 319 17.96 -0.43 -9.90
C PRO A 319 18.17 1.09 -9.84
N ILE A 320 19.40 1.57 -9.96
CA ILE A 320 19.72 3.00 -9.95
C ILE A 320 19.23 3.63 -11.25
N LEU A 321 19.53 3.04 -12.41
CA LEU A 321 19.08 3.53 -13.71
C LEU A 321 17.56 3.45 -13.85
N ALA A 322 16.95 2.36 -13.40
CA ALA A 322 15.49 2.22 -13.37
C ALA A 322 14.85 3.35 -12.55
N GLY A 323 15.36 3.61 -11.34
CA GLY A 323 14.86 4.68 -10.50
C GLY A 323 15.11 6.09 -11.07
N GLN A 324 16.26 6.30 -11.74
CA GLN A 324 16.56 7.55 -12.44
C GLN A 324 15.62 7.78 -13.63
N GLU A 325 15.27 6.73 -14.38
CA GLU A 325 14.33 6.81 -15.49
C GLU A 325 12.91 7.15 -15.00
N LEU A 326 12.47 6.56 -13.90
CA LEU A 326 11.20 6.90 -13.24
C LEU A 326 11.20 8.37 -12.78
N LEU A 327 12.28 8.81 -12.13
CA LEU A 327 12.44 10.19 -11.70
C LEU A 327 12.39 11.17 -12.88
N ARG A 328 13.05 10.83 -14.01
CA ARG A 328 13.06 11.65 -15.24
C ARG A 328 11.69 11.74 -15.91
N LYS A 329 10.91 10.66 -15.88
CA LYS A 329 9.53 10.62 -16.41
C LYS A 329 8.54 11.36 -15.51
N GLY A 330 8.85 11.45 -14.21
CA GLY A 330 8.13 12.18 -13.20
C GLY A 330 8.05 13.68 -13.47
N ILE A 331 6.86 14.25 -13.38
CA ILE A 331 6.63 15.70 -13.44
C ILE A 331 6.80 16.31 -12.04
N ARG A 332 6.37 15.58 -11.00
CA ARG A 332 6.41 16.02 -9.60
C ARG A 332 7.33 15.19 -8.72
N THR A 333 7.83 14.07 -9.24
CA THR A 333 8.60 13.08 -8.49
C THR A 333 9.90 13.67 -7.98
N LYS A 334 10.07 13.59 -6.66
CA LYS A 334 11.26 14.06 -5.95
C LYS A 334 12.10 12.88 -5.51
N TRP A 335 11.46 11.84 -4.98
CA TRP A 335 12.13 10.65 -4.47
C TRP A 335 11.64 9.41 -5.20
N VAL A 336 12.58 8.58 -5.63
CA VAL A 336 12.29 7.21 -6.06
C VAL A 336 13.04 6.26 -5.14
N ILE A 337 12.32 5.39 -4.45
CA ILE A 337 12.89 4.42 -3.52
C ILE A 337 12.77 3.04 -4.14
N ILE A 338 13.91 2.33 -4.21
CA ILE A 338 14.00 0.95 -4.68
C ILE A 338 14.30 0.04 -3.50
N LYS A 339 13.36 -0.85 -3.20
CA LYS A 339 13.44 -1.88 -2.15
C LYS A 339 14.05 -3.15 -2.75
N MET A 340 15.07 -3.71 -2.12
CA MET A 340 15.79 -4.90 -2.60
C MET A 340 15.83 -6.02 -1.54
N GLY A 341 14.80 -6.05 -0.68
CA GLY A 341 14.66 -7.04 0.39
C GLY A 341 15.92 -7.14 1.26
N PRO A 342 16.56 -8.32 1.38
CA PRO A 342 17.73 -8.51 2.23
C PRO A 342 18.96 -7.70 1.79
N LYS A 343 18.99 -7.17 0.56
CA LYS A 343 20.06 -6.28 0.11
C LYS A 343 19.90 -4.84 0.61
N GLY A 344 18.73 -4.47 1.12
CA GLY A 344 18.45 -3.11 1.61
C GLY A 344 17.68 -2.27 0.61
N SER A 345 18.03 -0.99 0.51
CA SER A 345 17.27 -0.03 -0.30
C SER A 345 18.13 1.12 -0.83
N ILE A 346 17.63 1.75 -1.89
CA ILE A 346 18.23 2.90 -2.55
C ILE A 346 17.18 4.01 -2.64
N LEU A 347 17.55 5.25 -2.33
CA LEU A 347 16.73 6.45 -2.52
C LEU A 347 17.43 7.36 -3.51
N ILE A 348 16.73 7.67 -4.61
CA ILE A 348 17.25 8.44 -5.74
C ILE A 348 16.50 9.76 -5.81
N THR A 349 17.25 10.84 -5.90
CA THR A 349 16.76 12.20 -6.15
C THR A 349 17.44 12.78 -7.39
N THR A 350 17.07 14.00 -7.77
CA THR A 350 17.71 14.69 -8.91
C THR A 350 19.19 15.00 -8.63
N SER A 351 19.56 15.17 -7.37
CA SER A 351 20.91 15.61 -6.95
C SER A 351 21.76 14.51 -6.31
N SER A 352 21.15 13.49 -5.72
CA SER A 352 21.87 12.50 -4.93
C SER A 352 21.25 11.11 -4.96
N ILE A 353 22.05 10.13 -4.59
CA ILE A 353 21.68 8.73 -4.37
C ILE A 353 22.10 8.38 -2.95
N SER A 354 21.19 7.80 -2.17
CA SER A 354 21.50 7.23 -0.86
C SER A 354 21.23 5.73 -0.88
N CYS A 355 22.15 4.96 -0.33
CA CYS A 355 22.10 3.50 -0.28
C CYS A 355 22.21 3.06 1.17
N ALA A 356 21.34 2.14 1.59
CA ALA A 356 21.41 1.54 2.91
C ALA A 356 21.22 0.03 2.83
N PRO A 357 22.19 -0.78 3.32
CA PRO A 357 22.00 -2.21 3.51
C PRO A 357 20.85 -2.51 4.47
N ALA A 358 20.22 -3.68 4.32
CA ALA A 358 19.20 -4.15 5.26
C ALA A 358 19.83 -4.52 6.60
N PHE A 359 19.03 -4.66 7.66
CA PHE A 359 19.48 -5.30 8.89
C PHE A 359 19.49 -6.82 8.74
N LYS A 360 20.50 -7.49 9.28
CA LYS A 360 20.58 -8.95 9.28
C LYS A 360 19.70 -9.51 10.40
N VAL A 361 18.60 -10.16 10.01
CA VAL A 361 17.60 -10.73 10.93
C VAL A 361 17.27 -12.17 10.56
N ASN A 362 16.68 -12.90 11.52
CA ASN A 362 16.03 -14.18 11.22
C ASN A 362 14.61 -13.91 10.70
N VAL A 363 14.37 -14.19 9.42
CA VAL A 363 13.08 -13.92 8.77
C VAL A 363 12.10 -15.05 9.11
N ILE A 364 10.95 -14.69 9.67
CA ILE A 364 9.82 -15.59 9.91
C ILE A 364 8.81 -15.45 8.77
N ASP A 365 8.36 -14.23 8.52
CA ASP A 365 7.39 -13.90 7.48
C ASP A 365 7.79 -12.57 6.81
N THR A 366 7.43 -12.36 5.54
CA THR A 366 7.72 -11.11 4.82
C THR A 366 6.47 -10.28 4.53
N VAL A 367 5.27 -10.77 4.86
CA VAL A 367 4.02 -10.00 4.69
C VAL A 367 4.09 -8.70 5.49
N GLY A 368 3.65 -7.59 4.88
CA GLY A 368 3.63 -6.26 5.53
C GLY A 368 5.01 -5.58 5.67
N CYS A 369 6.12 -6.23 5.30
CA CYS A 369 7.45 -5.63 5.41
C CYS A 369 7.61 -4.40 4.49
N GLY A 370 7.09 -4.48 3.26
CA GLY A 370 7.07 -3.37 2.31
C GLY A 370 6.21 -2.20 2.77
N ASP A 371 5.02 -2.49 3.30
CA ASP A 371 4.08 -1.50 3.84
C ASP A 371 4.69 -0.78 5.06
N SER A 372 5.33 -1.53 5.95
CA SER A 372 5.99 -1.00 7.15
C SER A 372 7.22 -0.16 6.79
N PHE A 373 7.97 -0.57 5.75
CA PHE A 373 9.03 0.24 5.17
C PHE A 373 8.49 1.59 4.65
N VAL A 374 7.36 1.59 3.94
CA VAL A 374 6.74 2.83 3.41
C VAL A 374 6.38 3.80 4.54
N ALA A 375 5.84 3.29 5.65
CA ALA A 375 5.53 4.11 6.84
C ALA A 375 6.76 4.85 7.38
N ALA A 376 7.91 4.19 7.42
CA ALA A 376 9.17 4.80 7.85
C ALA A 376 9.72 5.82 6.85
N ILE A 377 9.51 5.61 5.53
CA ILE A 377 9.82 6.62 4.52
C ILE A 377 8.96 7.87 4.73
N ALA A 378 7.66 7.70 5.00
CA ALA A 378 6.76 8.83 5.33
C ALA A 378 7.23 9.56 6.60
N PHE A 379 7.64 8.82 7.63
CA PHE A 379 8.20 9.40 8.86
C PHE A 379 9.45 10.24 8.58
N GLY A 380 10.42 9.70 7.83
CA GLY A 380 11.64 10.43 7.45
C GLY A 380 11.36 11.65 6.58
N PHE A 381 10.41 11.55 5.64
CA PHE A 381 9.97 12.65 4.79
C PHE A 381 9.36 13.81 5.58
N ILE A 382 8.39 13.52 6.46
CA ILE A 382 7.71 14.53 7.29
C ILE A 382 8.70 15.24 8.22
N HIS A 383 9.65 14.49 8.79
CA HIS A 383 10.66 15.02 9.69
C HIS A 383 11.89 15.61 8.98
N LYS A 384 11.90 15.65 7.64
CA LYS A 384 13.00 16.17 6.82
C LYS A 384 14.36 15.57 7.20
N MET A 385 14.37 14.26 7.44
CA MET A 385 15.58 13.55 7.84
C MET A 385 16.57 13.46 6.67
N PRO A 386 17.89 13.36 6.96
CA PRO A 386 18.86 12.96 5.95
C PRO A 386 18.42 11.67 5.24
N LEU A 387 18.64 11.60 3.92
CA LEU A 387 18.12 10.52 3.07
C LEU A 387 18.62 9.14 3.52
N VAL A 388 19.91 9.03 3.83
CA VAL A 388 20.50 7.78 4.35
C VAL A 388 19.91 7.37 5.72
N TYR A 389 19.55 8.33 6.58
CA TYR A 389 18.90 8.05 7.86
C TYR A 389 17.45 7.61 7.66
N THR A 390 16.76 8.20 6.70
CA THR A 390 15.41 7.78 6.27
C THR A 390 15.42 6.32 5.79
N LEU A 391 16.40 5.95 4.96
CA LEU A 391 16.56 4.54 4.55
C LEU A 391 16.96 3.63 5.70
N THR A 392 17.78 4.10 6.64
CA THR A 392 18.21 3.32 7.81
C THR A 392 17.00 2.91 8.66
N ILE A 393 16.14 3.86 9.03
CA ILE A 393 14.93 3.55 9.79
C ILE A 393 13.96 2.69 8.97
N ALA A 394 13.80 2.95 7.67
CA ALA A 394 12.91 2.16 6.83
C ALA A 394 13.34 0.70 6.69
N ASN A 395 14.63 0.45 6.48
CA ASN A 395 15.20 -0.90 6.52
C ASN A 395 15.02 -1.56 7.89
N ALA A 396 15.17 -0.81 9.00
CA ALA A 396 14.97 -1.34 10.34
C ALA A 396 13.51 -1.75 10.58
N VAL A 397 12.55 -0.92 10.21
CA VAL A 397 11.11 -1.18 10.38
C VAL A 397 10.67 -2.38 9.53
N GLY A 398 11.11 -2.45 8.27
CA GLY A 398 10.84 -3.60 7.42
C GLY A 398 11.46 -4.89 7.97
N ALA A 399 12.73 -4.85 8.41
CA ALA A 399 13.42 -6.02 8.95
C ALA A 399 12.85 -6.48 10.30
N ALA A 400 12.47 -5.56 11.19
CA ALA A 400 11.81 -5.90 12.45
C ALA A 400 10.43 -6.54 12.22
N THR A 401 9.68 -6.06 11.22
CA THR A 401 8.40 -6.68 10.83
C THR A 401 8.62 -8.09 10.32
N ALA A 402 9.71 -8.33 9.59
CA ALA A 402 10.05 -9.66 9.08
C ALA A 402 10.35 -10.71 10.16
N MET A 403 10.59 -10.27 11.40
CA MET A 403 10.85 -11.15 12.55
C MET A 403 9.55 -11.64 13.21
N GLY A 404 8.37 -11.13 12.81
CA GLY A 404 7.06 -11.54 13.29
C GLY A 404 6.34 -12.51 12.36
N CYS A 405 5.26 -13.11 12.84
CA CYS A 405 4.36 -13.94 12.03
C CYS A 405 3.33 -13.07 11.30
N GLY A 406 3.73 -12.43 10.21
CA GLY A 406 2.82 -11.80 9.25
C GLY A 406 2.48 -10.34 9.52
N ALA A 407 1.31 -9.93 9.00
CA ALA A 407 0.83 -8.55 8.93
C ALA A 407 -0.15 -8.18 10.07
N GLY A 408 -0.73 -6.98 10.00
CA GLY A 408 -1.74 -6.49 10.94
C GLY A 408 -1.19 -6.27 12.34
N ARG A 409 -1.75 -6.97 13.33
CA ARG A 409 -1.32 -6.82 14.74
C ARG A 409 0.15 -7.19 14.95
N ASN A 410 0.72 -8.00 14.05
CA ASN A 410 2.09 -8.50 14.09
C ASN A 410 3.12 -7.58 13.43
N VAL A 411 2.71 -6.45 12.86
CA VAL A 411 3.63 -5.38 12.43
C VAL A 411 4.59 -5.05 13.57
N ALA A 412 5.82 -4.61 13.30
CA ALA A 412 6.77 -4.32 14.37
C ALA A 412 6.28 -3.17 15.28
N THR A 413 6.51 -3.31 16.58
CA THR A 413 6.40 -2.21 17.55
C THR A 413 7.63 -1.32 17.48
N LEU A 414 7.48 -0.06 17.92
CA LEU A 414 8.61 0.88 17.98
C LEU A 414 9.76 0.36 18.86
N GLU A 415 9.45 -0.36 19.95
CA GLU A 415 10.48 -0.95 20.81
C GLU A 415 11.30 -2.01 20.07
N GLN A 416 10.65 -2.92 19.33
CA GLN A 416 11.35 -3.93 18.52
C GLN A 416 12.24 -3.29 17.45
N VAL A 417 11.78 -2.20 16.84
CA VAL A 417 12.58 -1.45 15.86
C VAL A 417 13.82 -0.84 16.53
N MET A 418 13.66 -0.20 17.68
CA MET A 418 14.78 0.39 18.43
C MET A 418 15.77 -0.67 18.92
N GLU A 419 15.29 -1.82 19.41
CA GLU A 419 16.12 -2.95 19.83
C GLU A 419 16.97 -3.48 18.66
N LEU A 420 16.36 -3.68 17.49
CA LEU A 420 17.08 -4.08 16.28
C LEU A 420 18.16 -3.06 15.89
N MET A 421 17.82 -1.77 15.93
CA MET A 421 18.76 -0.69 15.60
C MET A 421 19.94 -0.63 16.59
N ARG A 422 19.69 -0.80 17.89
CA ARG A 422 20.74 -0.87 18.93
C ARG A 422 21.71 -2.04 18.67
N GLY A 423 21.21 -3.16 18.13
CA GLY A 423 22.05 -4.28 17.70
C GLY A 423 23.04 -3.94 16.56
N SER A 424 22.73 -2.92 15.74
CA SER A 424 23.64 -2.36 14.71
C SER A 424 24.33 -3.42 13.83
N ASN A 425 23.55 -4.38 13.33
CA ASN A 425 24.07 -5.50 12.53
C ASN A 425 23.56 -5.44 11.07
N PRO A 426 24.25 -4.71 10.17
CA PRO A 426 23.85 -4.60 8.78
C PRO A 426 24.16 -5.90 8.03
N ASN A 427 23.31 -6.24 7.07
CA ASN A 427 23.52 -7.29 6.08
C ASN A 427 24.34 -6.72 4.92
N GLU A 428 25.62 -6.43 5.19
CA GLU A 428 26.54 -5.89 4.20
C GLU A 428 27.03 -6.98 3.25
N ASP A 429 26.70 -6.80 1.97
CA ASP A 429 27.32 -7.47 0.84
C ASP A 429 28.18 -6.42 0.13
N ASP A 430 29.40 -6.21 0.64
CA ASP A 430 30.32 -5.18 0.16
C ASP A 430 30.58 -5.33 -1.34
N LYS A 431 30.71 -6.57 -1.81
CA LYS A 431 30.91 -6.87 -3.22
C LYS A 431 29.74 -6.38 -4.07
N PHE A 432 28.50 -6.69 -3.67
CA PHE A 432 27.31 -6.22 -4.38
C PHE A 432 27.26 -4.68 -4.46
N TRP A 433 27.52 -3.99 -3.34
CA TRP A 433 27.46 -2.52 -3.30
C TRP A 433 28.61 -1.87 -4.07
N GLU A 434 29.81 -2.44 -4.04
CA GLU A 434 30.93 -1.97 -4.85
C GLU A 434 30.67 -2.14 -6.34
N GLU A 435 30.21 -3.33 -6.76
CA GLU A 435 29.85 -3.59 -8.16
C GLU A 435 28.77 -2.63 -8.65
N LEU A 436 27.68 -2.49 -7.89
CA LEU A 436 26.59 -1.59 -8.25
C LEU A 436 27.07 -0.13 -8.33
N LEU A 437 27.82 0.36 -7.35
CA LEU A 437 28.17 1.78 -7.29
C LEU A 437 29.32 2.19 -8.22
N ASN A 438 30.23 1.26 -8.57
CA ASN A 438 31.30 1.53 -9.52
C ASN A 438 30.76 1.85 -10.93
N GLU A 439 29.60 1.32 -11.29
CA GLU A 439 28.94 1.61 -12.58
C GLU A 439 28.30 3.01 -12.62
N HIS A 440 28.21 3.72 -11.49
CA HIS A 440 27.51 5.01 -11.34
C HIS A 440 28.40 6.14 -10.79
N SER A 441 29.72 6.09 -11.01
CA SER A 441 30.69 7.07 -10.47
C SER A 441 30.53 8.51 -10.99
N ASP A 442 29.79 8.69 -12.08
CA ASP A 442 29.83 9.92 -12.86
C ASP A 442 28.62 10.82 -12.53
N ALA A 443 28.90 11.94 -11.86
CA ALA A 443 28.05 13.14 -11.72
C ALA A 443 27.02 13.23 -10.57
N LYS A 444 26.86 12.25 -9.67
CA LYS A 444 25.91 12.36 -8.53
C LYS A 444 26.55 12.15 -7.17
N GLU A 445 26.04 12.86 -6.15
CA GLU A 445 26.45 12.62 -4.77
C GLU A 445 25.86 11.28 -4.30
N ILE A 446 26.72 10.28 -4.14
CA ILE A 446 26.34 8.96 -3.63
C ILE A 446 26.75 8.86 -2.15
N THR A 447 25.78 8.55 -1.28
CA THR A 447 26.01 8.21 0.12
C THR A 447 25.67 6.74 0.38
N LEU A 448 26.60 5.97 0.95
CA LEU A 448 26.40 4.58 1.35
C LEU A 448 26.47 4.46 2.87
N LEU A 449 25.48 3.81 3.47
CA LEU A 449 25.52 3.39 4.87
C LEU A 449 26.43 2.16 5.02
N THR A 450 27.40 2.22 5.94
CA THR A 450 28.36 1.13 6.19
C THR A 450 28.54 0.86 7.68
N LYS A 451 29.05 -0.32 8.06
CA LYS A 451 29.29 -0.68 9.47
C LYS A 451 30.42 0.14 10.08
N VAL A 452 31.46 0.40 9.31
CA VAL A 452 32.65 1.16 9.72
C VAL A 452 32.74 2.45 8.91
N ALA A 453 32.96 3.58 9.58
CA ALA A 453 33.29 4.84 8.92
C ALA A 453 34.72 4.76 8.37
N LEU A 454 34.89 4.95 7.06
CA LEU A 454 36.22 5.19 6.49
C LEU A 454 36.48 6.69 6.49
N ASN A 455 37.45 7.14 7.28
CA ASN A 455 37.89 8.53 7.33
C ASN A 455 38.70 8.85 6.07
N GLY A 456 38.02 9.31 5.03
CA GLY A 456 38.64 9.84 3.82
C GLY A 456 37.69 10.78 3.12
N ASN A 457 37.92 12.09 3.23
CA ASN A 457 37.07 13.14 2.65
C ASN A 457 36.98 13.11 1.10
N ASN A 458 37.69 12.20 0.42
CA ASN A 458 37.83 12.15 -1.05
C ASN A 458 37.48 10.78 -1.68
N ILE A 459 36.85 9.85 -0.96
CA ILE A 459 36.44 8.55 -1.54
C ILE A 459 34.97 8.63 -1.93
N HIS A 460 34.68 8.56 -3.23
CA HIS A 460 33.33 8.30 -3.73
C HIS A 460 33.09 6.78 -3.72
N PRO A 461 31.95 6.30 -3.20
CA PRO A 461 30.83 7.03 -2.57
C PRO A 461 31.16 7.55 -1.15
N GLN A 462 30.50 8.63 -0.71
CA GLN A 462 30.57 9.09 0.69
C GLN A 462 30.03 7.99 1.60
N ARG A 463 30.76 7.66 2.68
CA ARG A 463 30.36 6.59 3.61
C ARG A 463 29.88 7.18 4.93
N THR A 464 28.69 6.76 5.36
CA THR A 464 28.12 7.11 6.67
C THR A 464 28.05 5.86 7.53
N SER A 465 28.58 5.91 8.77
CA SER A 465 28.50 4.73 9.63
C SER A 465 27.08 4.50 10.17
N LEU A 466 26.69 3.22 10.24
CA LEU A 466 25.44 2.79 10.85
C LEU A 466 25.35 3.24 12.31
N GLN A 467 26.44 3.16 13.07
CA GLN A 467 26.47 3.63 14.46
C GLN A 467 26.11 5.12 14.58
N LYS A 468 26.62 5.96 13.67
CA LYS A 468 26.28 7.39 13.64
C LYS A 468 24.82 7.61 13.28
N ALA A 469 24.30 6.88 12.28
CA ALA A 469 22.89 6.95 11.92
C ALA A 469 21.98 6.54 13.08
N VAL A 470 22.30 5.44 13.76
CA VAL A 470 21.55 4.93 14.91
C VAL A 470 21.59 5.91 16.08
N SER A 471 22.75 6.51 16.41
CA SER A 471 22.86 7.48 17.51
C SER A 471 22.03 8.75 17.29
N GLU A 472 21.82 9.15 16.03
CA GLU A 472 20.99 10.31 15.66
C GLU A 472 19.49 9.97 15.61
N LEU A 473 19.16 8.73 15.28
CA LEU A 473 17.78 8.25 15.12
C LEU A 473 17.13 7.85 16.45
N LEU A 474 17.84 7.14 17.33
CA LEU A 474 17.27 6.61 18.57
C LEU A 474 16.61 7.70 19.45
N PRO A 475 17.23 8.87 19.72
CA PRO A 475 16.59 9.89 20.55
C PRO A 475 15.29 10.43 19.94
N LYS A 476 15.17 10.45 18.61
CA LYS A 476 13.95 10.89 17.91
C LYS A 476 12.83 9.87 18.08
N LEU A 477 13.17 8.58 18.04
CA LEU A 477 12.21 7.48 18.22
C LEU A 477 11.74 7.37 19.67
N GLU A 478 12.64 7.51 20.65
CA GLU A 478 12.28 7.52 22.08
C GLU A 478 11.35 8.70 22.42
N SER A 479 11.57 9.85 21.79
CA SER A 479 10.67 11.01 21.91
C SER A 479 9.28 10.73 21.34
N ALA A 480 9.20 10.03 20.20
CA ALA A 480 7.93 9.63 19.58
C ALA A 480 7.17 8.62 20.44
N GLN A 481 7.86 7.61 20.99
CA GLN A 481 7.30 6.62 21.90
C GLN A 481 6.67 7.27 23.13
N THR A 482 7.39 8.22 23.75
CA THR A 482 6.91 8.92 24.96
C THR A 482 5.64 9.74 24.70
N LYS A 483 5.49 10.30 23.48
CA LYS A 483 4.28 11.04 23.09
C LYS A 483 3.08 10.11 22.91
N GLN A 484 3.26 8.93 22.34
CA GLN A 484 2.20 7.92 22.22
C GLN A 484 1.72 7.45 23.59
N THR A 485 2.63 7.12 24.51
CA THR A 485 2.24 6.61 25.84
C THR A 485 1.47 7.62 26.69
N ARG A 486 1.54 8.91 26.35
CA ARG A 486 0.78 9.98 27.01
C ARG A 486 -0.56 10.29 26.34
N ALA A 487 -0.76 9.83 25.11
CA ALA A 487 -1.96 10.06 24.32
C ALA A 487 -2.97 8.90 24.46
N CYS A 488 -2.49 7.68 24.70
CA CYS A 488 -3.28 6.55 25.19
C CYS A 488 -3.56 6.68 26.69
#